data_AF-A0A7J2J5W1-F1
#
_entry.id   AF-A0A7J2J5W1-F1
#
_cell.length_a   1.000
_cell.length_b   1.000
_cell.length_c   1.000
_cell.angle_alpha   90.00
_cell.angle_beta   90.00
_cell.angle_gamma   90.00
#
_symmetry.space_group_name_H-M   'P 1'
#
loop_
_entity.id
_entity.type
_entity.pdbx_description
1 polymer ?
#
loop_
_entity_poly.entity_id
_entity_poly.type
_entity_poly.pdbx_seq_one_letter_code
_entity_poly.pdbx_strand_id
1 'polypeptide(L)' 'MKSEEEKKEKYCGNCSYHNVYEYPSKIFCTYRLVKRLDPVVSTLWCCENWTPEEEECFCIEDAKKQAEST' A
#
# COMPACT_ATOMS: atom_id res chain seq x y z
N MET A 1 -7.01 8.79 -27.67
CA MET A 1 -6.69 9.57 -26.46
C MET A 1 -6.43 8.57 -25.35
N LYS A 2 -5.17 8.33 -24.98
CA LYS A 2 -4.82 7.48 -23.83
C LYS A 2 -4.54 8.47 -22.71
N SER A 3 -5.44 8.57 -21.74
CA SER A 3 -5.25 9.42 -20.57
C SER A 3 -3.95 9.01 -19.88
N GLU A 4 -3.08 9.99 -19.65
CA GLU A 4 -1.81 9.90 -18.92
C GLU A 4 -2.03 9.71 -17.42
N GLU A 5 -2.95 8.84 -17.02
CA GLU A 5 -2.82 8.15 -15.75
C GLU A 5 -1.84 7.00 -16.01
N GLU A 6 -0.55 7.34 -16.03
CA GLU A 6 0.51 6.35 -15.88
C GLU A 6 0.08 5.41 -14.76
N LYS A 7 -0.05 4.12 -15.10
CA LYS A 7 -0.55 3.06 -14.21
C LYS A 7 0.34 3.01 -12.97
N LYS A 8 0.11 3.88 -11.98
CA LYS A 8 0.72 3.77 -10.66
C LYS A 8 0.37 2.38 -10.17
N GLU A 9 1.39 1.58 -9.90
CA GLU A 9 1.20 0.24 -9.41
C GLU A 9 0.36 0.31 -8.12
N LYS A 10 -0.68 -0.52 -8.05
CA LYS A 10 -1.60 -0.52 -6.91
C LYS A 10 -1.01 -1.35 -5.80
N TYR A 11 -0.76 -0.72 -4.67
CA TYR A 11 -0.20 -1.35 -3.48
C TYR A 11 -0.98 -0.88 -2.24
N CYS A 12 -1.04 -1.71 -1.22
CA CYS A 12 -1.62 -1.34 0.06
C CYS A 12 -0.84 -0.18 0.68
N GLY A 13 0.44 0.01 0.34
CA GLY A 13 1.23 1.18 0.71
C GLY A 13 0.89 2.50 -0.01
N ASN A 14 0.02 2.51 -1.03
CA ASN A 14 -0.55 3.73 -1.63
C ASN A 14 -2.08 3.70 -1.65
N CYS A 15 -2.66 3.04 -0.65
CA CYS A 15 -4.10 2.95 -0.49
C CYS A 15 -4.59 3.94 0.57
N SER A 16 -5.72 4.63 0.35
CA SER A 16 -6.30 5.56 1.34
C SER A 16 -6.65 4.94 2.71
N TYR A 17 -6.64 3.62 2.82
CA TYR A 17 -6.87 2.90 4.07
C TYR A 17 -5.58 2.49 4.80
N HIS A 18 -4.41 2.89 4.29
CA HIS A 18 -3.13 2.48 4.82
C HIS A 18 -2.70 3.35 6.00
N ASN A 19 -2.08 2.71 7.00
CA ASN A 19 -1.34 3.37 8.07
C ASN A 19 -0.01 2.63 8.24
N VAL A 20 1.01 3.35 8.71
CA VAL A 20 2.31 2.73 9.00
C VAL A 20 2.18 1.72 10.15
N TYR A 21 2.81 0.55 10.01
CA TYR A 21 2.88 -0.46 11.06
C TYR A 21 4.32 -0.90 11.33
N GLU A 22 4.94 -1.66 10.43
CA GLU A 22 6.35 -2.05 10.49
C GLU A 22 7.06 -1.51 9.25
N TYR A 23 7.43 -0.23 9.31
CA TYR A 23 8.04 0.46 8.18
C TYR A 23 9.37 -0.20 7.73
N PRO A 24 9.62 -0.37 6.43
CA PRO A 24 8.70 -0.16 5.30
C PRO A 24 7.91 -1.42 4.91
N SER A 25 8.15 -2.55 5.57
CA SER A 25 7.67 -3.88 5.15
C SER A 25 6.17 -4.14 5.26
N LYS A 26 5.51 -3.60 6.29
CA LYS A 26 4.08 -3.84 6.56
C LYS A 26 3.32 -2.56 6.89
N ILE A 27 2.08 -2.53 6.45
CA ILE A 27 1.10 -1.50 6.77
C ILE A 27 -0.05 -2.08 7.59
N PHE A 28 -0.75 -1.20 8.29
CA PHE A 28 -2.01 -1.48 8.95
C PHE A 28 -3.17 -0.97 8.07
N CYS A 29 -4.03 -1.88 7.62
CA CYS A 29 -5.18 -1.57 6.78
C CYS A 29 -6.44 -1.38 7.64
N THR A 30 -6.91 -0.14 7.73
CA THR A 30 -8.12 0.21 8.52
C THR A 30 -9.38 -0.42 7.95
N TYR A 31 -9.47 -0.57 6.63
CA TYR A 31 -10.58 -1.27 5.99
C TYR A 31 -10.71 -2.72 6.46
N ARG A 32 -9.59 -3.47 6.48
CA ARG A 32 -9.56 -4.86 6.93
C ARG A 32 -9.90 -4.98 8.41
N LEU A 33 -9.43 -4.03 9.25
CA LEU A 33 -9.82 -3.96 10.66
C LEU A 33 -11.34 -3.86 10.83
N VAL A 34 -11.99 -2.92 10.14
CA VAL A 34 -13.46 -2.73 10.23
C VAL A 34 -14.22 -3.96 9.74
N LYS A 35 -13.66 -4.70 8.78
CA LYS A 35 -14.21 -5.97 8.29
C LYS A 35 -13.88 -7.19 9.16
N ARG A 36 -13.19 -7.01 10.29
CA ARG A 36 -12.72 -8.10 11.18
C ARG A 36 -11.82 -9.11 10.44
N LEU A 37 -11.08 -8.64 9.45
CA LEU A 37 -10.02 -9.38 8.77
C LEU A 37 -8.68 -9.01 9.41
N ASP A 38 -7.63 -9.79 9.15
CA ASP A 38 -6.27 -9.45 9.58
C ASP A 38 -5.84 -8.10 8.98
N PRO A 39 -5.67 -7.03 9.77
CA PRO A 39 -5.39 -5.70 9.27
C PRO A 39 -3.93 -5.51 8.88
N VAL A 40 -3.01 -6.38 9.35
CA VAL A 40 -1.59 -6.23 9.07
C VAL A 40 -1.28 -6.91 7.73
N VAL A 41 -0.84 -6.15 6.75
CA VAL A 41 -0.53 -6.66 5.40
C VAL A 41 0.78 -6.10 4.88
N SER A 42 1.39 -6.77 3.90
CA SER A 42 2.60 -6.27 3.24
C SER A 42 2.33 -4.96 2.52
N THR A 43 3.27 -4.02 2.61
CA THR A 43 3.23 -2.73 1.92
C THR A 43 3.10 -2.89 0.41
N LEU A 44 3.73 -3.94 -0.16
CA LEU A 44 3.73 -4.25 -1.59
C LEU A 44 2.63 -5.23 -2.01
N TRP A 45 1.72 -5.60 -1.11
CA TRP A 45 0.54 -6.38 -1.46
C TRP A 45 -0.59 -5.46 -1.93
N CYS A 46 -1.63 -5.98 -2.58
CA CYS A 46 -2.81 -5.20 -2.94
C CYS A 46 -4.09 -6.03 -2.75
N CYS A 47 -5.12 -5.41 -2.20
CA CYS A 47 -6.44 -6.04 -2.08
C CYS A 47 -7.42 -5.49 -3.14
N GLU A 48 -8.55 -6.20 -3.33
CA GLU A 48 -9.60 -5.79 -4.28
C GLU A 48 -10.31 -4.47 -3.89
N ASN A 49 -10.20 -4.07 -2.62
CA ASN A 49 -10.82 -2.85 -2.08
C ASN A 49 -9.85 -1.65 -2.07
N TRP A 50 -8.77 -1.74 -2.86
CA TRP A 50 -7.81 -0.67 -2.98
C TRP A 50 -8.47 0.62 -3.48
N THR A 51 -8.14 1.72 -2.83
CA THR A 51 -8.60 3.07 -3.15
C THR A 51 -7.38 3.97 -3.19
N PRO A 52 -7.19 4.81 -4.23
CA PRO A 52 -6.00 5.64 -4.37
C PRO A 52 -5.82 6.57 -3.18
N GLU A 53 -4.60 6.66 -2.68
CA GLU A 53 -4.15 7.73 -1.80
C GLU A 53 -3.80 8.99 -2.61
N GLU A 54 -4.24 10.15 -2.14
CA GLU A 54 -3.92 11.44 -2.79
C GLU A 54 -2.56 11.98 -2.32
N GLU A 55 -2.14 11.61 -1.11
CA GLU A 55 -0.86 11.98 -0.53
C GLU A 55 0.28 11.09 -1.02
N GLU A 56 1.46 11.69 -1.22
CA GLU A 56 2.67 10.93 -1.56
C GLU A 56 3.24 10.22 -0.32
N CYS A 57 3.39 8.89 -0.36
CA CYS A 57 4.17 8.12 0.62
C CYS A 57 5.39 7.43 -0.01
N PHE A 58 6.53 7.49 0.70
CA PHE A 58 7.76 6.72 0.39
C PHE A 58 7.70 5.25 0.83
N CYS A 59 6.60 4.83 1.44
CA CYS A 59 6.35 3.48 1.96
C CYS A 59 6.69 2.39 0.93
N ILE A 60 6.23 2.58 -0.32
CA ILE A 60 6.43 1.62 -1.41
C ILE A 60 7.87 1.61 -1.88
N GLU A 61 8.48 2.80 -2.05
CA GLU A 61 9.85 2.92 -2.54
C GLU A 61 10.82 2.22 -1.59
N ASP A 62 10.69 2.44 -0.29
CA ASP A 62 11.56 1.84 0.71
C ASP A 62 11.26 0.35 0.90
N ALA A 63 10.01 -0.09 0.75
CA ALA A 63 9.67 -1.50 0.77
C ALA A 63 10.30 -2.26 -0.41
N LYS A 64 10.33 -1.65 -1.61
CA LYS A 64 11.01 -2.20 -2.78
C LYS A 64 12.52 -2.31 -2.56
N LYS A 65 13.16 -1.24 -2.06
CA LYS A 65 14.60 -1.25 -1.72
C LYS A 65 14.94 -2.35 -0.71
N GLN A 66 14.10 -2.55 0.30
CA GLN A 66 14.28 -3.60 1.31
C GLN A 66 14.17 -5.01 0.69
N ALA A 67 13.20 -5.22 -0.20
CA ALA A 67 13.02 -6.50 -0.90
C ALA A 67 14.17 -6.82 -1.87
N GLU A 68 14.79 -5.81 -2.48
CA GLU A 68 15.96 -5.96 -3.36
C GLU A 68 17.28 -6.20 -2.59
N SER A 69 17.32 -5.81 -1.31
CA SER A 69 18.50 -5.95 -0.45
C SER A 69 18.55 -7.27 0.33
N THR A 70 17.53 -8.13 0.18
CA THR A 70 17.40 -9.44 0.86
C THR A 70 17.63 -10.57 -0.13
#